data_AF-A0A962T0J0-F1
#
_entry.id   AF-A0A962T0J0-F1
#
_cell.length_a   1.000
_cell.length_b   1.000
_cell.length_c   1.000
_cell.angle_alpha   90.00
_cell.angle_beta   90.00
_cell.angle_gamma   90.00
#
_symmetry.space_group_name_H-M   'P 1'
#
loop_
_entity.id
_entity.type
_entity.pdbx_description
1 polymer ?
#
loop_
_entity_poly.entity_id
_entity_poly.type
_entity_poly.pdbx_seq_one_letter_code
_entity_poly.pdbx_strand_id
1 'polypeptide(L)'
;MAWQELATCALLGTERQAPQLTAGESALGDLLSRLDGEDREDTLLRAAGTLALWRRAGQKLASDPRPLSPPCPPDEIPVCDARASEHLTLMLQGHYVELLPEWLMLLRETGRRVPEEYLPALLDVGAKQTELRPALLPVLGQRGRWLARHQTVWSFAVETDDEHLWQTGQFEERLALLRQLRAAQPERALELLTATWKEEIVRHRKPFLQVLADGLSMADEPFLETVLDDRNAEIARITADLLARLPESRLAQRLTAQALALLRLVPGKRDRLDVSLPDDDTALARDGVTGSPPAASVKLGEKAWRLSQIIGAVPPAAWQQEWQRTPAQ
;
A
#
# COMPACT_ATOMS: atom_id res chain seq x y z
N MET A 1 37.62 5.08 -4.11
CA MET A 1 38.41 6.05 -3.34
C MET A 1 39.46 6.73 -4.20
N ALA A 2 40.34 6.00 -4.90
CA ALA A 2 41.39 6.55 -5.77
C ALA A 2 41.01 7.72 -6.73
N TRP A 3 39.81 7.73 -7.33
CA TRP A 3 39.42 8.83 -8.23
C TRP A 3 39.19 10.18 -7.54
N GLN A 4 38.60 10.19 -6.35
CA GLN A 4 38.36 11.44 -5.61
C GLN A 4 39.69 12.05 -5.14
N GLU A 5 40.65 11.20 -4.78
CA GLU A 5 42.01 11.62 -4.39
C GLU A 5 42.75 12.28 -5.56
N LEU A 6 42.73 11.66 -6.76
CA LEU A 6 43.34 12.26 -7.95
C LEU A 6 42.64 13.55 -8.39
N ALA A 7 41.31 13.60 -8.35
CA ALA A 7 40.56 14.82 -8.69
C ALA A 7 40.88 15.97 -7.72
N THR A 8 41.03 15.67 -6.43
CA THR A 8 41.42 16.64 -5.40
C THR A 8 42.85 17.15 -5.63
N CYS A 9 43.79 16.25 -5.94
CA CYS A 9 45.16 16.60 -6.32
C CYS A 9 45.18 17.53 -7.56
N ALA A 10 44.42 17.19 -8.61
CA ALA A 10 44.33 18.01 -9.81
C ALA A 10 43.78 19.43 -9.55
N LEU A 11 42.83 19.57 -8.62
CA LEU A 11 42.25 20.87 -8.25
C LEU A 11 43.17 21.72 -7.37
N LEU A 12 43.95 21.10 -6.48
CA LEU A 12 44.87 21.79 -5.57
C LEU A 12 46.23 22.08 -6.21
N GLY A 13 46.60 21.34 -7.25
CA GLY A 13 47.89 21.41 -7.94
C GLY A 13 48.90 20.40 -7.39
N THR A 14 49.59 19.72 -8.32
CA THR A 14 50.62 18.70 -8.07
C THR A 14 51.84 19.22 -7.28
N GLU A 15 52.09 20.54 -7.34
CA GLU A 15 53.10 21.20 -6.52
C GLU A 15 52.73 21.18 -5.03
N ARG A 16 51.46 21.40 -4.69
CA ARG A 16 50.97 21.52 -3.30
C ARG A 16 50.63 20.17 -2.69
N GLN A 17 50.18 19.23 -3.50
CA GLN A 17 49.80 17.90 -3.06
C GLN A 17 50.24 16.86 -4.11
N ALA A 18 51.05 15.90 -3.70
CA ALA A 18 51.43 14.79 -4.58
C ALA A 18 50.25 13.84 -4.81
N PRO A 19 50.11 13.25 -6.02
CA PRO A 19 49.08 12.26 -6.29
C PRO A 19 49.29 11.03 -5.40
N GLN A 20 48.28 10.68 -4.62
CA GLN A 20 48.31 9.47 -3.80
C GLN A 20 47.71 8.32 -4.60
N LEU A 21 48.54 7.35 -4.96
CA LEU A 21 48.13 6.12 -5.62
C LEU A 21 47.91 5.08 -4.52
N THR A 22 46.67 4.95 -4.07
CA THR A 22 46.30 3.91 -3.10
C THR A 22 46.46 2.53 -3.75
N ALA A 23 47.55 1.83 -3.42
CA ALA A 23 47.79 0.44 -3.80
C ALA A 23 46.82 -0.46 -3.01
N GLY A 24 45.63 -0.70 -3.57
CA GLY A 24 44.76 -1.77 -3.09
C GLY A 24 45.21 -3.13 -3.63
N GLU A 25 44.81 -4.24 -3.00
CA GLU A 25 45.06 -5.64 -3.43
C GLU A 25 44.40 -6.03 -4.77
N SER A 26 44.02 -5.05 -5.59
CA SER A 26 43.35 -5.25 -6.88
C SER A 26 44.34 -5.11 -8.02
N ALA A 27 44.06 -5.75 -9.15
CA ALA A 27 44.86 -5.60 -10.38
C ALA A 27 45.02 -4.13 -10.84
N LEU A 28 44.05 -3.27 -10.50
CA LEU A 28 44.16 -1.83 -10.71
C LEU A 28 45.18 -1.17 -9.77
N GLY A 29 45.19 -1.55 -8.50
CA GLY A 29 46.20 -1.09 -7.53
C GLY A 29 47.60 -1.51 -7.92
N ASP A 30 47.77 -2.74 -8.41
CA ASP A 30 49.04 -3.26 -8.94
C ASP A 30 49.51 -2.53 -10.21
N LEU A 31 48.58 -2.04 -11.04
CA LEU A 31 48.93 -1.30 -12.24
C LEU A 31 49.29 0.15 -11.90
N LEU A 32 48.58 0.76 -10.95
CA LEU A 32 48.89 2.10 -10.45
C LEU A 32 50.22 2.14 -9.68
N SER A 33 50.59 1.08 -8.96
CA SER A 33 51.87 1.01 -8.24
C SER A 33 53.12 0.91 -9.14
N ARG A 34 52.93 0.60 -10.42
CA ARG A 34 54.01 0.55 -11.44
C ARG A 34 54.28 1.91 -12.10
N LEU A 35 53.46 2.92 -11.80
CA LEU A 35 53.71 4.27 -12.30
C LEU A 35 54.89 4.86 -11.54
N ASP A 36 55.85 5.41 -12.28
CA ASP A 36 57.02 6.07 -11.72
C ASP A 36 56.60 7.40 -11.06
N GLY A 37 57.10 7.66 -9.85
CA GLY A 37 56.68 8.76 -8.99
C GLY A 37 57.58 10.00 -9.03
N GLU A 38 58.59 10.02 -9.90
CA GLU A 38 59.55 11.12 -10.00
C GLU A 38 58.94 12.43 -10.53
N ASP A 39 58.05 12.34 -11.52
CA ASP A 39 57.28 13.46 -12.08
C ASP A 39 55.82 13.39 -11.61
N ARG A 40 55.40 14.39 -10.83
CA ARG A 40 54.07 14.40 -10.19
C ARG A 40 52.95 14.66 -11.18
N GLU A 41 53.20 15.49 -12.17
CA GLU A 41 52.27 15.82 -13.25
C GLU A 41 52.03 14.59 -14.14
N ASP A 42 53.11 13.91 -14.54
CA ASP A 42 53.04 12.68 -15.33
C ASP A 42 52.35 11.55 -14.55
N THR A 43 52.69 11.39 -13.27
CA THR A 43 52.04 10.41 -12.37
C THR A 43 50.53 10.64 -12.29
N LEU A 44 50.10 11.89 -12.08
CA LEU A 44 48.69 12.24 -11.97
C LEU A 44 47.94 11.92 -13.27
N LEU A 45 48.48 12.32 -14.43
CA LEU A 45 47.84 12.12 -15.73
C LEU A 45 47.74 10.63 -16.09
N ARG A 46 48.80 9.86 -15.87
CA ARG A 46 48.82 8.40 -16.12
C ARG A 46 47.86 7.65 -15.20
N ALA A 47 47.82 8.01 -13.93
CA ALA A 47 46.89 7.41 -12.97
C ALA A 47 45.42 7.74 -13.32
N ALA A 48 45.14 8.99 -13.71
CA ALA A 48 43.81 9.41 -14.14
C ALA A 48 43.36 8.69 -15.42
N GLY A 49 44.25 8.60 -16.43
CA GLY A 49 43.99 7.86 -17.67
C GLY A 49 43.74 6.36 -17.43
N THR A 50 44.54 5.76 -16.56
CA THR A 50 44.38 4.36 -16.14
C THR A 50 43.04 4.13 -15.46
N LEU A 51 42.67 4.96 -14.48
CA LEU A 51 41.38 4.85 -13.79
C LEU A 51 40.19 5.09 -14.72
N ALA A 52 40.32 6.03 -15.66
CA ALA A 52 39.27 6.30 -16.64
C ALA A 52 39.04 5.08 -17.56
N LEU A 53 40.12 4.46 -18.06
CA LEU A 53 40.02 3.23 -18.85
C LEU A 53 39.48 2.06 -18.04
N TRP A 54 39.95 1.87 -16.81
CA TRP A 54 39.48 0.83 -15.90
C TRP A 54 37.97 0.92 -15.65
N ARG A 55 37.46 2.15 -15.43
CA ARG A 55 36.02 2.39 -15.24
C ARG A 55 35.21 2.13 -16.51
N ARG A 56 35.79 2.38 -17.69
CA ARG A 56 35.15 2.15 -18.99
C ARG A 56 35.21 0.69 -19.43
N ALA A 57 36.17 -0.11 -18.93
CA ALA A 57 36.34 -1.51 -19.26
C ALA A 57 35.24 -2.43 -18.67
N GLY A 58 34.32 -1.87 -17.87
CA GLY A 58 33.24 -2.61 -17.21
C GLY A 58 33.63 -3.06 -15.80
N GLN A 59 32.62 -3.34 -14.99
CA GLN A 59 32.81 -3.82 -13.62
C GLN A 59 31.99 -5.10 -13.44
N LYS A 60 32.52 -6.04 -12.66
CA LYS A 60 31.71 -7.16 -12.20
C LYS A 60 30.70 -6.61 -11.19
N LEU A 61 29.41 -6.75 -11.51
CA LEU A 61 28.34 -6.34 -10.60
C LEU A 61 28.45 -7.14 -9.30
N ALA A 62 28.15 -6.49 -8.18
CA ALA A 62 28.05 -7.18 -6.90
C ALA A 62 27.00 -8.29 -6.99
N SER A 63 27.31 -9.47 -6.47
CA SER A 63 26.33 -10.54 -6.36
C SER A 63 25.29 -10.13 -5.33
N ASP A 64 24.02 -10.09 -5.73
CA ASP A 64 22.92 -9.95 -4.79
C ASP A 64 22.68 -11.31 -4.12
N PRO A 65 22.82 -11.44 -2.79
CA PRO A 65 22.61 -12.72 -2.11
C PRO A 65 21.13 -13.07 -1.96
N ARG A 66 20.20 -12.16 -2.33
CA ARG A 66 18.76 -12.42 -2.21
C ARG A 66 18.35 -13.57 -3.13
N PRO A 67 17.49 -14.49 -2.66
CA PRO A 67 16.96 -15.55 -3.49
C PRO A 67 16.16 -14.94 -4.64
N LEU A 68 16.35 -15.48 -5.85
CA LEU A 68 15.57 -15.08 -7.01
C LEU A 68 14.11 -15.47 -6.80
N SER A 69 13.21 -14.58 -7.22
CA SER A 69 11.79 -14.93 -7.32
C SER A 69 11.60 -16.09 -8.29
N PRO A 70 10.63 -16.98 -8.03
CA PRO A 70 10.34 -18.07 -8.94
C PRO A 70 10.02 -17.52 -10.34
N PRO A 71 10.51 -18.16 -11.40
CA PRO A 71 10.26 -17.71 -12.76
C PRO A 71 8.76 -17.75 -13.07
N CYS A 72 8.31 -16.86 -13.95
CA CYS A 72 6.95 -16.89 -14.46
C CYS A 72 6.69 -18.23 -15.16
N PRO A 73 5.59 -18.95 -14.85
CA PRO A 73 5.14 -20.09 -15.64
C PRO A 73 4.92 -19.69 -17.11
N PRO A 74 5.06 -20.64 -18.06
CA PRO A 74 4.75 -20.37 -19.46
C PRO A 74 3.28 -19.99 -19.64
N ASP A 75 3.03 -19.08 -20.57
CA ASP A 75 1.68 -18.71 -20.98
C ASP A 75 1.16 -19.69 -22.04
N GLU A 76 0.00 -20.30 -21.79
CA GLU A 76 -0.70 -21.14 -22.77
C GLU A 76 -1.55 -20.31 -23.75
N ILE A 77 -1.81 -19.05 -23.40
CA ILE A 77 -2.60 -18.11 -24.20
C ILE A 77 -1.71 -17.47 -25.28
N PRO A 78 -2.07 -17.56 -26.57
CA PRO A 78 -1.28 -16.97 -27.64
C PRO A 78 -1.33 -15.43 -27.59
N VAL A 79 -0.22 -14.79 -27.95
CA VAL A 79 -0.15 -13.34 -28.11
C VAL A 79 -1.07 -12.88 -29.24
N CYS A 80 -1.61 -11.65 -29.12
CA CYS A 80 -2.32 -11.01 -30.21
C CYS A 80 -1.42 -10.78 -31.42
N ASP A 81 -2.03 -10.50 -32.58
CA ASP A 81 -1.26 -10.21 -33.78
C ASP A 81 -0.60 -8.82 -33.73
N ALA A 82 0.29 -8.56 -34.69
CA ALA A 82 1.03 -7.30 -34.78
C ALA A 82 0.08 -6.09 -34.93
N ARG A 83 -1.00 -6.24 -35.69
CA ARG A 83 -1.96 -5.16 -35.95
C ARG A 83 -2.73 -4.77 -34.69
N ALA A 84 -3.17 -5.76 -33.90
CA ALA A 84 -3.79 -5.50 -32.61
C ALA A 84 -2.82 -4.80 -31.64
N SER A 85 -1.55 -5.18 -31.67
CA SER A 85 -0.49 -4.55 -30.85
C SER A 85 -0.23 -3.08 -31.25
N GLU A 86 -0.25 -2.78 -32.55
CA GLU A 86 -0.13 -1.41 -33.06
C GLU A 86 -1.31 -0.54 -32.60
N HIS A 87 -2.55 -1.06 -32.67
CA HIS A 87 -3.71 -0.35 -32.16
C HIS A 87 -3.60 -0.07 -30.65
N LEU A 88 -3.18 -1.07 -29.86
CA LEU A 88 -2.94 -0.91 -28.42
C LEU A 88 -1.91 0.20 -28.14
N THR A 89 -0.84 0.25 -28.93
CA THR A 89 0.18 1.30 -28.82
C THR A 89 -0.41 2.69 -28.96
N LEU A 90 -1.26 2.91 -29.98
CA LEU A 90 -1.91 4.20 -30.21
C LEU A 90 -2.79 4.60 -29.02
N MET A 91 -3.59 3.65 -28.51
CA MET A 91 -4.46 3.84 -27.33
C MET A 91 -3.67 4.20 -26.07
N LEU A 92 -2.57 3.49 -25.80
CA LEU A 92 -1.71 3.79 -24.64
C LEU A 92 -0.95 5.11 -24.80
N GLN A 93 -0.72 5.58 -26.02
CA GLN A 93 -0.14 6.90 -26.32
C GLN A 93 -1.15 8.04 -26.27
N GLY A 94 -2.42 7.77 -25.95
CA GLY A 94 -3.46 8.79 -25.80
C GLY A 94 -4.32 9.03 -27.05
N HIS A 95 -4.16 8.24 -28.11
CA HIS A 95 -5.01 8.32 -29.30
C HIS A 95 -6.15 7.31 -29.21
N TYR A 96 -7.40 7.73 -29.41
CA TYR A 96 -8.57 6.83 -29.37
C TYR A 96 -8.70 6.05 -28.05
N VAL A 97 -8.38 6.69 -26.92
CA VAL A 97 -8.37 6.05 -25.58
C VAL A 97 -9.75 5.46 -25.24
N GLU A 98 -10.82 6.08 -25.73
CA GLU A 98 -12.20 5.62 -25.61
C GLU A 98 -12.46 4.23 -26.21
N LEU A 99 -11.59 3.75 -27.12
CA LEU A 99 -11.70 2.43 -27.74
C LEU A 99 -10.99 1.33 -26.93
N LEU A 100 -10.19 1.69 -25.92
CA LEU A 100 -9.46 0.71 -25.10
C LEU A 100 -10.38 -0.34 -24.44
N PRO A 101 -11.53 0.03 -23.83
CA PRO A 101 -12.44 -0.97 -23.25
C PRO A 101 -12.93 -1.99 -24.30
N GLU A 102 -13.33 -1.51 -25.48
CA GLU A 102 -13.82 -2.35 -26.58
C GLU A 102 -12.70 -3.23 -27.13
N TRP A 103 -11.50 -2.68 -27.30
CA TRP A 103 -10.34 -3.44 -27.77
C TRP A 103 -9.98 -4.58 -26.81
N LEU A 104 -9.98 -4.33 -25.49
CA LEU A 104 -9.74 -5.36 -24.48
C LEU A 104 -10.81 -6.45 -24.51
N MET A 105 -12.08 -6.06 -24.67
CA MET A 105 -13.19 -7.01 -24.82
C MET A 105 -13.03 -7.90 -26.06
N LEU A 106 -12.76 -7.30 -27.22
CA LEU A 106 -12.57 -8.04 -28.47
C LEU A 106 -11.35 -8.98 -28.38
N LEU A 107 -10.26 -8.52 -27.77
CA LEU A 107 -9.08 -9.35 -27.58
C LEU A 107 -9.40 -10.58 -26.71
N ARG A 108 -10.14 -10.39 -25.61
CA ARG A 108 -10.63 -11.48 -24.76
C ARG A 108 -11.47 -12.49 -25.55
N GLU A 109 -12.37 -12.02 -26.40
CA GLU A 109 -13.23 -12.89 -27.23
C GLU A 109 -12.42 -13.74 -28.22
N THR A 110 -11.27 -13.25 -28.67
CA THR A 110 -10.36 -14.03 -29.53
C THR A 110 -9.49 -15.03 -28.76
N GLY A 111 -9.57 -15.07 -27.42
CA GLY A 111 -8.76 -15.96 -26.59
C GLY A 111 -7.26 -15.67 -26.69
N ARG A 112 -6.88 -14.40 -26.88
CA ARG A 112 -5.50 -13.97 -27.01
C ARG A 112 -5.11 -13.03 -25.88
N ARG A 113 -3.80 -12.93 -25.63
CA ARG A 113 -3.23 -12.03 -24.62
C ARG A 113 -2.45 -10.88 -25.24
N VAL A 114 -2.22 -9.84 -24.45
CA VAL A 114 -1.38 -8.72 -24.83
C VAL A 114 0.11 -9.13 -24.86
N PRO A 115 0.93 -8.48 -25.70
CA PRO A 115 2.39 -8.61 -25.67
C PRO A 115 2.97 -8.08 -24.35
N GLU A 116 4.10 -8.64 -23.93
CA GLU A 116 4.64 -8.42 -22.59
C GLU A 116 5.15 -6.99 -22.35
N GLU A 117 5.57 -6.30 -23.39
CA GLU A 117 6.00 -4.90 -23.35
C GLU A 117 4.88 -3.93 -22.92
N TYR A 118 3.60 -4.30 -23.11
CA TYR A 118 2.45 -3.45 -22.75
C TYR A 118 1.89 -3.72 -21.35
N LEU A 119 2.34 -4.79 -20.68
CA LEU A 119 1.81 -5.18 -19.37
C LEU A 119 1.93 -4.09 -18.30
N PRO A 120 3.08 -3.40 -18.12
CA PRO A 120 3.18 -2.34 -17.11
C PRO A 120 2.18 -1.21 -17.34
N ALA A 121 2.05 -0.77 -18.60
CA ALA A 121 1.15 0.33 -18.96
C ALA A 121 -0.33 -0.04 -18.74
N LEU A 122 -0.72 -1.27 -19.10
CA LEU A 122 -2.08 -1.76 -18.87
C LEU A 122 -2.37 -1.94 -17.38
N LEU A 123 -1.43 -2.49 -16.60
CA LEU A 123 -1.58 -2.60 -15.15
C LEU A 123 -1.75 -1.22 -14.48
N ASP A 124 -1.01 -0.21 -14.94
CA ASP A 124 -1.19 1.17 -14.51
C ASP A 124 -2.56 1.75 -14.88
N VAL A 125 -3.11 1.40 -16.04
CA VAL A 125 -4.47 1.76 -16.43
C VAL A 125 -5.48 1.11 -15.49
N GLY A 126 -5.40 -0.21 -15.25
CA GLY A 126 -6.34 -0.92 -14.36
C GLY A 126 -6.24 -0.51 -12.89
N ALA A 127 -5.08 0.01 -12.46
CA ALA A 127 -4.93 0.62 -11.14
C ALA A 127 -5.73 1.93 -11.01
N LYS A 128 -5.76 2.74 -12.08
CA LYS A 128 -6.46 4.04 -12.12
C LYS A 128 -7.96 3.91 -12.44
N GLN A 129 -8.32 2.97 -13.31
CA GLN A 129 -9.65 2.76 -13.87
C GLN A 129 -10.17 1.37 -13.48
N THR A 130 -10.96 1.31 -12.41
CA THR A 130 -11.38 0.05 -11.78
C THR A 130 -12.40 -0.70 -12.64
N GLU A 131 -13.21 0.04 -13.38
CA GLU A 131 -14.21 -0.42 -14.34
C GLU A 131 -13.63 -1.20 -15.52
N LEU A 132 -12.34 -1.01 -15.86
CA LEU A 132 -11.67 -1.73 -16.95
C LEU A 132 -11.14 -3.10 -16.53
N ARG A 133 -11.02 -3.36 -15.23
CA ARG A 133 -10.43 -4.61 -14.71
C ARG A 133 -11.11 -5.87 -15.27
N PRO A 134 -12.45 -5.98 -15.37
CA PRO A 134 -13.09 -7.17 -15.92
C PRO A 134 -12.72 -7.48 -17.38
N ALA A 135 -12.43 -6.46 -18.19
CA ALA A 135 -11.99 -6.63 -19.58
C ALA A 135 -10.47 -6.87 -19.68
N LEU A 136 -9.71 -6.29 -18.75
CA LEU A 136 -8.26 -6.32 -18.74
C LEU A 136 -7.68 -7.63 -18.18
N LEU A 137 -8.20 -8.13 -17.05
CA LEU A 137 -7.66 -9.30 -16.35
C LEU A 137 -7.54 -10.55 -17.25
N PRO A 138 -8.51 -10.87 -18.13
CA PRO A 138 -8.43 -12.06 -18.98
C PRO A 138 -7.32 -11.99 -20.04
N VAL A 139 -6.85 -10.80 -20.42
CA VAL A 139 -5.89 -10.60 -21.51
C VAL A 139 -4.45 -10.38 -21.04
N LEU A 140 -4.19 -10.37 -19.74
CA LEU A 140 -2.86 -10.15 -19.16
C LEU A 140 -1.90 -11.34 -19.32
N GLY A 141 -2.43 -12.56 -19.39
CA GLY A 141 -1.64 -13.79 -19.30
C GLY A 141 -0.95 -13.99 -17.94
N GLN A 142 -0.20 -15.08 -17.83
CA GLN A 142 0.62 -15.45 -16.67
C GLN A 142 1.67 -14.39 -16.38
N ARG A 143 2.31 -13.81 -17.41
CA ARG A 143 3.34 -12.78 -17.21
C ARG A 143 2.79 -11.52 -16.55
N GLY A 144 1.60 -11.06 -16.95
CA GLY A 144 0.97 -9.88 -16.34
C GLY A 144 0.61 -10.11 -14.88
N ARG A 145 0.10 -11.30 -14.56
CA ARG A 145 -0.24 -11.72 -13.18
C ARG A 145 1.00 -11.89 -12.32
N TRP A 146 2.04 -12.51 -12.86
CA TRP A 146 3.34 -12.64 -12.21
C TRP A 146 3.95 -11.27 -11.91
N LEU A 147 3.91 -10.36 -12.89
CA LEU A 147 4.43 -9.00 -12.72
C LEU A 147 3.66 -8.23 -11.64
N ALA A 148 2.34 -8.40 -11.57
CA ALA A 148 1.48 -7.76 -10.56
C ALA A 148 1.86 -8.13 -9.11
N ARG A 149 2.47 -9.30 -8.87
CA ARG A 149 2.94 -9.73 -7.52
C ARG A 149 4.11 -8.89 -7.00
N HIS A 150 4.84 -8.21 -7.89
CA HIS A 150 6.02 -7.43 -7.53
C HIS A 150 5.71 -5.97 -7.17
N GLN A 151 4.47 -5.51 -7.38
CA GLN A 151 4.10 -4.12 -7.11
C GLN A 151 2.67 -4.00 -6.53
N THR A 152 2.57 -3.39 -5.36
CA THR A 152 1.32 -3.30 -4.58
C THR A 152 0.17 -2.60 -5.32
N VAL A 153 0.48 -1.59 -6.15
CA VAL A 153 -0.50 -0.85 -6.96
C VAL A 153 -1.20 -1.73 -8.00
N TRP A 154 -0.60 -2.86 -8.36
CA TRP A 154 -1.14 -3.81 -9.34
C TRP A 154 -1.81 -5.03 -8.69
N SER A 155 -1.97 -5.05 -7.36
CA SER A 155 -2.51 -6.20 -6.61
C SER A 155 -3.88 -6.69 -7.09
N PHE A 156 -4.67 -5.84 -7.74
CA PHE A 156 -5.95 -6.23 -8.37
C PHE A 156 -5.80 -7.32 -9.46
N ALA A 157 -4.61 -7.44 -10.06
CA ALA A 157 -4.33 -8.36 -11.16
C ALA A 157 -3.70 -9.69 -10.74
N VAL A 158 -3.45 -9.89 -9.45
CA VAL A 158 -2.85 -11.11 -8.94
C VAL A 158 -3.92 -12.17 -8.76
N GLU A 159 -4.36 -12.89 -9.78
CA GLU A 159 -5.29 -14.02 -9.56
C GLU A 159 -4.72 -15.01 -8.54
N THR A 160 -5.42 -15.14 -7.42
CA THR A 160 -5.10 -16.11 -6.38
C THR A 160 -6.39 -16.75 -5.91
N ASP A 161 -6.87 -17.76 -6.64
CA ASP A 161 -7.79 -18.75 -6.06
C ASP A 161 -7.03 -19.80 -5.22
N ASP A 162 -5.70 -19.71 -5.22
CA ASP A 162 -4.83 -20.57 -4.43
C ASP A 162 -4.82 -20.11 -2.97
N GLU A 163 -5.84 -20.55 -2.22
CA GLU A 163 -5.89 -20.36 -0.77
C GLU A 163 -4.64 -20.92 -0.05
N HIS A 164 -3.83 -21.80 -0.68
CA HIS A 164 -2.54 -22.19 -0.10
C HIS A 164 -1.61 -20.99 0.10
N LEU A 165 -1.72 -19.92 -0.71
CA LEU A 165 -0.96 -18.68 -0.48
C LEU A 165 -1.32 -18.01 0.85
N TRP A 166 -2.51 -18.24 1.42
CA TRP A 166 -2.81 -17.75 2.76
C TRP A 166 -1.86 -18.34 3.82
N GLN A 167 -1.45 -19.61 3.62
CA GLN A 167 -0.61 -20.36 4.55
C GLN A 167 0.88 -20.22 4.23
N THR A 168 1.26 -20.20 2.95
CA THR A 168 2.67 -20.24 2.51
C THR A 168 3.19 -18.92 1.98
N GLY A 169 2.31 -17.98 1.65
CA GLY A 169 2.64 -16.72 1.00
C GLY A 169 3.27 -15.70 1.95
N GLN A 170 4.03 -14.78 1.38
CA GLN A 170 4.51 -13.60 2.07
C GLN A 170 3.34 -12.63 2.36
N PHE A 171 3.57 -11.67 3.25
CA PHE A 171 2.53 -10.72 3.68
C PHE A 171 1.77 -10.05 2.52
N GLU A 172 2.48 -9.56 1.50
CA GLU A 172 1.85 -8.87 0.35
C GLU A 172 0.97 -9.82 -0.47
N GLU A 173 1.36 -11.08 -0.61
CA GLU A 173 0.59 -12.11 -1.31
C GLU A 173 -0.67 -12.47 -0.53
N ARG A 174 -0.55 -12.63 0.80
CA ARG A 174 -1.69 -12.87 1.71
C ARG A 174 -2.67 -11.69 1.69
N LEU A 175 -2.17 -10.46 1.66
CA LEU A 175 -2.99 -9.25 1.62
C LEU A 175 -3.73 -9.12 0.28
N ALA A 176 -3.08 -9.44 -0.84
CA ALA A 176 -3.71 -9.46 -2.16
C ALA A 176 -4.80 -10.53 -2.23
N LEU A 177 -4.52 -11.75 -1.78
CA LEU A 177 -5.49 -12.84 -1.68
C LEU A 177 -6.71 -12.43 -0.84
N LEU A 178 -6.48 -11.84 0.35
CA LEU A 178 -7.58 -11.42 1.22
C LEU A 178 -8.48 -10.37 0.56
N ARG A 179 -7.90 -9.41 -0.18
CA ARG A 179 -8.69 -8.40 -0.94
C ARG A 179 -9.56 -9.05 -2.02
N GLN A 180 -9.02 -10.04 -2.72
CA GLN A 180 -9.77 -10.75 -3.75
C GLN A 180 -10.90 -11.60 -3.18
N LEU A 181 -10.58 -12.39 -2.14
CA LEU A 181 -11.60 -13.14 -1.41
C LEU A 181 -12.64 -12.20 -0.84
N ARG A 182 -12.27 -11.02 -0.33
CA ARG A 182 -13.25 -10.07 0.19
C ARG A 182 -14.24 -9.60 -0.88
N ALA A 183 -13.76 -9.37 -2.10
CA ALA A 183 -14.60 -8.95 -3.23
C ALA A 183 -15.49 -10.08 -3.77
N ALA A 184 -15.02 -11.32 -3.79
CA ALA A 184 -15.72 -12.45 -4.41
C ALA A 184 -16.50 -13.33 -3.41
N GLN A 185 -15.91 -13.59 -2.24
CA GLN A 185 -16.37 -14.52 -1.20
C GLN A 185 -16.12 -13.92 0.20
N PRO A 186 -16.87 -12.86 0.59
CA PRO A 186 -16.58 -12.08 1.80
C PRO A 186 -16.58 -12.91 3.10
N GLU A 187 -17.43 -13.93 3.18
CA GLU A 187 -17.47 -14.87 4.31
C GLU A 187 -16.17 -15.67 4.40
N ARG A 188 -15.66 -16.17 3.27
CA ARG A 188 -14.41 -16.94 3.23
C ARG A 188 -13.19 -16.10 3.61
N ALA A 189 -13.16 -14.84 3.16
CA ALA A 189 -12.11 -13.90 3.57
C ALA A 189 -12.10 -13.68 5.09
N LEU A 190 -13.30 -13.49 5.68
CA LEU A 190 -13.46 -13.31 7.11
C LEU A 190 -13.06 -14.56 7.90
N GLU A 191 -13.43 -15.75 7.43
CA GLU A 191 -13.03 -17.03 8.03
C GLU A 191 -11.51 -17.17 8.11
N LEU A 192 -10.81 -16.94 6.99
CA LEU A 192 -9.34 -17.05 6.93
C LEU A 192 -8.67 -16.05 7.88
N LEU A 193 -9.12 -14.79 7.87
CA LEU A 193 -8.59 -13.75 8.73
C LEU A 193 -8.83 -14.07 10.21
N THR A 194 -10.04 -14.51 10.56
CA THR A 194 -10.42 -14.88 11.92
C THR A 194 -9.56 -16.03 12.43
N ALA A 195 -9.32 -17.04 11.59
CA ALA A 195 -8.56 -18.23 11.96
C ALA A 195 -7.10 -17.93 12.32
N THR A 196 -6.44 -17.01 11.60
CA THR A 196 -5.00 -16.73 11.82
C THR A 196 -4.74 -15.47 12.64
N TRP A 197 -5.76 -14.69 13.00
CA TRP A 197 -5.61 -13.38 13.64
C TRP A 197 -4.67 -13.37 14.86
N LYS A 198 -4.78 -14.39 15.72
CA LYS A 198 -3.97 -14.50 16.94
C LYS A 198 -2.48 -14.71 16.66
N GLU A 199 -2.15 -15.26 15.50
CA GLU A 199 -0.79 -15.54 15.03
C GLU A 199 -0.20 -14.35 14.25
N GLU A 200 -1.04 -13.42 13.80
CA GLU A 200 -0.57 -12.24 13.07
C GLU A 200 0.26 -11.31 13.95
N ILE A 201 1.41 -10.91 13.42
CA ILE A 201 2.23 -9.86 14.00
C ILE A 201 1.55 -8.50 13.85
N VAL A 202 1.76 -7.63 14.85
CA VAL A 202 1.08 -6.33 14.99
C VAL A 202 1.14 -5.48 13.70
N ARG A 203 2.29 -5.44 13.02
CA ARG A 203 2.46 -4.62 11.80
C ARG A 203 1.56 -5.06 10.62
N HIS A 204 1.11 -6.31 10.57
CA HIS A 204 0.24 -6.83 9.50
C HIS A 204 -1.25 -6.69 9.80
N ARG A 205 -1.61 -6.56 11.08
CA ARG A 205 -3.01 -6.49 11.55
C ARG A 205 -3.79 -5.33 10.93
N LYS A 206 -3.21 -4.13 10.92
CA LYS A 206 -3.86 -2.93 10.37
C LYS A 206 -4.22 -3.09 8.88
N PRO A 207 -3.27 -3.44 7.97
CA PRO A 207 -3.60 -3.67 6.57
C PRO A 207 -4.70 -4.72 6.35
N PHE A 208 -4.70 -5.82 7.11
CA PHE A 208 -5.75 -6.83 6.99
C PHE A 208 -7.12 -6.33 7.45
N LEU A 209 -7.21 -5.62 8.58
CA LEU A 209 -8.47 -5.02 9.04
C LEU A 209 -9.03 -4.02 8.03
N GLN A 210 -8.16 -3.24 7.40
CA GLN A 210 -8.58 -2.26 6.40
C GLN A 210 -9.23 -2.90 5.18
N VAL A 211 -8.96 -4.18 4.88
CA VAL A 211 -9.65 -4.90 3.79
C VAL A 211 -11.15 -5.08 4.09
N LEU A 212 -11.54 -5.24 5.36
CA LEU A 212 -12.95 -5.41 5.73
C LEU A 212 -13.81 -4.17 5.47
N ALA A 213 -13.19 -2.99 5.29
CA ALA A 213 -13.89 -1.76 4.96
C ALA A 213 -14.68 -1.85 3.65
N ASP A 214 -14.20 -2.66 2.70
CA ASP A 214 -14.87 -2.98 1.45
C ASP A 214 -15.94 -4.05 1.71
N GLY A 215 -17.20 -3.75 1.42
CA GLY A 215 -18.31 -4.68 1.67
C GLY A 215 -18.60 -4.95 3.15
N LEU A 216 -18.18 -4.06 4.06
CA LEU A 216 -18.42 -4.16 5.50
C LEU A 216 -19.89 -4.47 5.82
N SER A 217 -20.13 -5.48 6.65
CA SER A 217 -21.47 -5.95 7.00
C SER A 217 -21.54 -6.48 8.44
N MET A 218 -22.74 -6.75 8.94
CA MET A 218 -22.93 -7.34 10.27
C MET A 218 -22.33 -8.75 10.42
N ALA A 219 -21.99 -9.45 9.33
CA ALA A 219 -21.26 -10.70 9.41
C ALA A 219 -19.84 -10.51 9.98
N ASP A 220 -19.25 -9.32 9.82
CA ASP A 220 -17.92 -8.99 10.33
C ASP A 220 -17.93 -8.65 11.83
N GLU A 221 -19.09 -8.31 12.40
CA GLU A 221 -19.25 -7.81 13.77
C GLU A 221 -18.70 -8.77 14.83
N PRO A 222 -18.97 -10.09 14.80
CA PRO A 222 -18.45 -11.00 15.82
C PRO A 222 -16.93 -11.03 15.87
N PHE A 223 -16.26 -11.01 14.71
CA PHE A 223 -14.81 -10.93 14.61
C PHE A 223 -14.31 -9.59 15.14
N LEU A 224 -14.86 -8.48 14.65
CA LEU A 224 -14.44 -7.14 15.07
C LEU A 224 -14.62 -6.90 16.58
N GLU A 225 -15.69 -7.41 17.20
CA GLU A 225 -15.84 -7.33 18.68
C GLU A 225 -14.75 -8.11 19.44
N THR A 226 -14.18 -9.17 18.87
CA THR A 226 -13.00 -9.82 19.47
C THR A 226 -11.71 -9.02 19.27
N VAL A 227 -11.58 -8.33 18.14
CA VAL A 227 -10.41 -7.49 17.83
C VAL A 227 -10.44 -6.16 18.58
N LEU A 228 -11.62 -5.72 19.01
CA LEU A 228 -11.79 -4.50 19.81
C LEU A 228 -10.97 -4.57 21.12
N ASP A 229 -10.78 -5.78 21.65
CA ASP A 229 -9.98 -6.05 22.85
C ASP A 229 -8.47 -6.26 22.56
N ASP A 230 -7.98 -5.88 21.37
CA ASP A 230 -6.55 -5.95 21.02
C ASP A 230 -5.70 -5.05 21.93
N ARG A 231 -4.55 -5.55 22.37
CA ARG A 231 -3.61 -4.80 23.23
C ARG A 231 -3.00 -3.59 22.54
N ASN A 232 -2.98 -3.57 21.21
CA ASN A 232 -2.50 -2.43 20.45
C ASN A 232 -3.62 -1.40 20.26
N ALA A 233 -3.45 -0.22 20.85
CA ALA A 233 -4.44 0.85 20.81
C ALA A 233 -4.80 1.32 19.38
N GLU A 234 -3.87 1.28 18.42
CA GLU A 234 -4.18 1.64 17.03
C GLU A 234 -5.11 0.61 16.38
N ILE A 235 -4.90 -0.68 16.66
CA ILE A 235 -5.74 -1.77 16.16
C ILE A 235 -7.15 -1.71 16.77
N ALA A 236 -7.25 -1.53 18.09
CA ALA A 236 -8.53 -1.34 18.78
C ALA A 236 -9.29 -0.14 18.22
N ARG A 237 -8.61 1.00 17.99
CA ARG A 237 -9.20 2.21 17.41
C ARG A 237 -9.74 1.99 15.99
N ILE A 238 -8.96 1.39 15.09
CA ILE A 238 -9.41 1.08 13.72
C ILE A 238 -10.63 0.14 13.75
N THR A 239 -10.65 -0.80 14.69
CA THR A 239 -11.75 -1.74 14.87
C THR A 239 -13.02 -1.03 15.36
N ALA A 240 -12.89 -0.11 16.33
CA ALA A 240 -13.98 0.73 16.79
C ALA A 240 -14.55 1.60 15.64
N ASP A 241 -13.68 2.18 14.79
CA ASP A 241 -14.10 2.95 13.61
C ASP A 241 -14.89 2.09 12.62
N LEU A 242 -14.50 0.82 12.42
CA LEU A 242 -15.25 -0.12 11.56
C LEU A 242 -16.60 -0.48 12.17
N LEU A 243 -16.65 -0.82 13.47
CA LEU A 243 -17.90 -1.14 14.17
C LEU A 243 -18.87 0.05 14.17
N ALA A 244 -18.38 1.27 14.34
CA ALA A 244 -19.20 2.49 14.29
C ALA A 244 -19.89 2.72 12.93
N ARG A 245 -19.36 2.14 11.84
CA ARG A 245 -20.00 2.18 10.50
C ARG A 245 -21.15 1.18 10.34
N LEU A 246 -21.36 0.30 11.32
CA LEU A 246 -22.43 -0.69 11.36
C LEU A 246 -23.46 -0.24 12.42
N PRO A 247 -24.60 0.37 12.02
CA PRO A 247 -25.59 0.93 12.94
C PRO A 247 -26.13 -0.09 13.96
N GLU A 248 -26.22 -1.35 13.55
CA GLU A 248 -26.72 -2.44 14.38
C GLU A 248 -25.62 -3.11 15.23
N SER A 249 -24.36 -2.69 15.12
CA SER A 249 -23.29 -3.26 15.94
C SER A 249 -23.48 -2.93 17.41
N ARG A 250 -23.07 -3.85 18.28
CA ARG A 250 -23.12 -3.67 19.73
C ARG A 250 -22.39 -2.40 20.18
N LEU A 251 -21.25 -2.07 19.58
CA LEU A 251 -20.53 -0.82 19.87
C LEU A 251 -21.34 0.41 19.45
N ALA A 252 -21.87 0.45 18.23
CA ALA A 252 -22.67 1.59 17.76
C ALA A 252 -23.92 1.80 18.63
N GLN A 253 -24.57 0.70 19.06
CA GLN A 253 -25.72 0.76 19.97
C GLN A 253 -25.35 1.30 21.35
N ARG A 254 -24.25 0.84 21.95
CA ARG A 254 -23.75 1.34 23.25
C ARG A 254 -23.44 2.83 23.18
N LEU A 255 -22.69 3.26 22.17
CA LEU A 255 -22.32 4.67 21.99
C LEU A 255 -23.53 5.54 21.66
N THR A 256 -24.49 5.04 20.89
CA THR A 256 -25.77 5.74 20.64
C THR A 256 -26.55 5.93 21.93
N ALA A 257 -26.74 4.87 22.73
CA ALA A 257 -27.44 4.98 24.02
C ALA A 257 -26.75 6.00 24.95
N GLN A 258 -25.42 5.99 24.98
CA GLN A 258 -24.65 6.96 25.75
C GLN A 258 -24.86 8.39 25.24
N ALA A 259 -24.84 8.59 23.91
CA ALA A 259 -25.04 9.90 23.32
C ALA A 259 -26.43 10.46 23.63
N LEU A 260 -27.47 9.63 23.57
CA LEU A 260 -28.85 10.03 23.91
C LEU A 260 -29.03 10.35 25.40
N ALA A 261 -28.25 9.70 26.28
CA ALA A 261 -28.23 10.04 27.71
C ALA A 261 -27.56 11.39 27.99
N LEU A 262 -26.57 11.77 27.17
CA LEU A 262 -25.79 13.00 27.34
C LEU A 262 -26.40 14.22 26.63
N LEU A 263 -27.18 14.00 25.57
CA LEU A 263 -27.71 15.05 24.70
C LEU A 263 -29.24 15.05 24.73
N ARG A 264 -29.82 16.17 25.19
CA ARG A 264 -31.27 16.35 25.22
C ARG A 264 -31.66 17.57 24.39
N LEU A 265 -32.49 17.36 23.38
CA LEU A 265 -33.15 18.45 22.67
C LEU A 265 -34.26 19.02 23.56
N VAL A 266 -34.21 20.33 23.80
CA VAL A 266 -35.25 21.07 24.53
C VAL A 266 -35.94 22.01 23.55
N PRO A 267 -37.15 21.66 23.07
CA PRO A 267 -37.90 22.48 22.13
C PRO A 267 -38.31 23.83 22.74
N GLY A 268 -38.27 24.90 21.96
CA GLY A 268 -38.64 26.24 22.43
C GLY A 268 -38.81 27.27 21.32
N LYS A 269 -38.83 28.56 21.65
CA LYS A 269 -38.81 29.64 20.63
C LYS A 269 -37.56 29.59 19.74
N ARG A 270 -36.47 29.12 20.33
CA ARG A 270 -35.27 28.62 19.65
C ARG A 270 -34.96 27.31 20.32
N ASP A 271 -34.89 26.24 19.55
CA ASP A 271 -34.51 24.92 20.06
C ASP A 271 -33.10 25.01 20.65
N ARG A 272 -32.87 24.33 21.77
CA ARG A 272 -31.56 24.26 22.43
C ARG A 272 -31.19 22.81 22.71
N LEU A 273 -29.89 22.53 22.73
CA LEU A 273 -29.35 21.24 23.12
C LEU A 273 -28.75 21.35 24.52
N ASP A 274 -29.34 20.66 25.49
CA ASP A 274 -28.75 20.52 26.81
C ASP A 274 -27.72 19.37 26.74
N VAL A 275 -26.46 19.69 27.06
CA VAL A 275 -25.31 18.79 26.90
C VAL A 275 -24.70 18.49 28.27
N SER A 276 -24.65 17.20 28.60
CA SER A 276 -23.84 16.69 29.71
C SER A 276 -22.52 16.15 29.18
N LEU A 277 -21.41 16.51 29.82
CA LEU A 277 -20.10 16.04 29.40
C LEU A 277 -19.78 14.69 30.03
N PRO A 278 -19.32 13.68 29.27
CA PRO A 278 -18.99 12.37 29.81
C PRO A 278 -17.78 12.43 30.74
N ASP A 279 -17.85 11.65 31.81
CA ASP A 279 -16.70 11.32 32.65
C ASP A 279 -15.86 10.20 32.01
N ASP A 280 -14.72 9.90 32.63
CA ASP A 280 -13.89 8.78 32.21
C ASP A 280 -14.54 7.45 32.62
N ASP A 281 -14.61 6.51 31.69
CA ASP A 281 -15.23 5.19 31.90
C ASP A 281 -14.44 4.13 31.15
N THR A 282 -14.11 3.04 31.84
CA THR A 282 -13.47 1.85 31.27
C THR A 282 -14.26 1.24 30.11
N ALA A 283 -15.60 1.29 30.13
CA ALA A 283 -16.42 0.79 29.04
C ALA A 283 -16.27 1.66 27.79
N LEU A 284 -16.23 2.99 27.96
CA LEU A 284 -15.98 3.93 26.87
C LEU A 284 -14.56 3.78 26.31
N ALA A 285 -13.58 3.56 27.18
CA ALA A 285 -12.20 3.32 26.75
C ALA A 285 -12.07 2.03 25.91
N ARG A 286 -12.80 0.96 26.27
CA ARG A 286 -12.90 -0.27 25.45
C ARG A 286 -13.50 0.01 24.07
N ASP A 287 -14.52 0.87 24.01
CA ASP A 287 -15.19 1.25 22.76
C ASP A 287 -14.40 2.30 21.94
N GLY A 288 -13.12 2.52 22.26
CA GLY A 288 -12.23 3.40 21.50
C GLY A 288 -12.35 4.89 21.84
N VAL A 289 -13.14 5.26 22.85
CA VAL A 289 -13.31 6.64 23.30
C VAL A 289 -12.17 7.03 24.24
N THR A 290 -11.26 7.87 23.75
CA THR A 290 -10.05 8.28 24.47
C THR A 290 -10.18 9.66 25.11
N GLY A 291 -9.41 9.93 26.16
CA GLY A 291 -9.43 11.23 26.86
C GLY A 291 -8.60 12.33 26.18
N SER A 292 -7.51 11.99 25.50
CA SER A 292 -6.56 12.98 24.98
C SER A 292 -6.83 13.31 23.52
N PRO A 293 -7.15 14.59 23.18
CA PRO A 293 -7.32 15.01 21.80
C PRO A 293 -6.00 14.99 21.03
N PRO A 294 -6.01 14.70 19.71
CA PRO A 294 -4.84 14.87 18.86
C PRO A 294 -4.48 16.36 18.74
N ALA A 295 -3.23 16.65 18.34
CA ALA A 295 -2.70 18.01 18.21
C ALA A 295 -3.62 18.97 17.41
N ALA A 296 -4.32 18.45 16.40
CA ALA A 296 -5.26 19.22 15.58
C ALA A 296 -6.56 19.64 16.30
N SER A 297 -6.92 18.97 17.41
CA SER A 297 -8.16 19.20 18.18
C SER A 297 -7.89 19.74 19.59
N VAL A 298 -6.71 20.29 19.85
CA VAL A 298 -6.24 20.77 21.19
C VAL A 298 -7.17 21.80 21.84
N LYS A 299 -8.04 22.47 21.07
CA LYS A 299 -9.03 23.42 21.63
C LYS A 299 -10.15 22.73 22.43
N LEU A 300 -10.33 21.42 22.32
CA LEU A 300 -11.31 20.65 23.10
C LEU A 300 -10.66 20.15 24.40
N GLY A 301 -11.32 20.37 25.53
CA GLY A 301 -10.95 19.69 26.78
C GLY A 301 -11.29 18.19 26.70
N GLU A 302 -10.69 17.37 27.57
CA GLU A 302 -10.79 15.91 27.49
C GLU A 302 -12.24 15.39 27.47
N LYS A 303 -13.13 15.96 28.28
CA LYS A 303 -14.54 15.54 28.30
C LYS A 303 -15.28 15.90 27.01
N ALA A 304 -14.98 17.06 26.42
CA ALA A 304 -15.55 17.47 25.15
C ALA A 304 -15.01 16.62 23.99
N TRP A 305 -13.73 16.21 24.06
CA TRP A 305 -13.13 15.27 23.13
C TRP A 305 -13.78 13.88 23.20
N ARG A 306 -14.00 13.34 24.40
CA ARG A 306 -14.78 12.10 24.60
C ARG A 306 -16.18 12.22 23.99
N LEU A 307 -16.88 13.32 24.26
CA LEU A 307 -18.20 13.57 23.67
C LEU A 307 -18.18 13.59 22.14
N SER A 308 -17.17 14.22 21.51
CA SER A 308 -17.08 14.24 20.05
C SER A 308 -16.89 12.86 19.42
N GLN A 309 -16.16 11.96 20.08
CA GLN A 309 -15.98 10.57 19.62
C GLN A 309 -17.29 9.80 19.75
N ILE A 310 -17.99 9.94 20.88
CA ILE A 310 -19.31 9.33 21.11
C ILE A 310 -20.30 9.78 20.02
N ILE A 311 -20.43 11.10 19.79
CA ILE A 311 -21.31 11.65 18.76
C ILE A 311 -20.93 11.16 17.36
N GLY A 312 -19.62 11.11 17.06
CA GLY A 312 -19.11 10.66 15.76
C GLY A 312 -19.44 9.22 15.42
N ALA A 313 -19.73 8.39 16.43
CA ALA A 313 -20.13 6.99 16.25
C ALA A 313 -21.65 6.79 16.14
N VAL A 314 -22.47 7.84 16.31
CA VAL A 314 -23.93 7.73 16.26
C VAL A 314 -24.43 7.82 14.82
N PRO A 315 -25.17 6.81 14.31
CA PRO A 315 -25.82 6.90 13.00
C PRO A 315 -26.78 8.10 12.94
N PRO A 316 -26.75 8.94 11.89
CA PRO A 316 -27.63 10.12 11.81
C PRO A 316 -29.14 9.81 11.92
N ALA A 317 -29.55 8.59 11.59
CA ALA A 317 -30.93 8.14 11.75
C ALA A 317 -31.39 8.08 13.22
N ALA A 318 -30.49 7.81 14.16
CA ALA A 318 -30.82 7.74 15.59
C ALA A 318 -31.29 9.10 16.13
N TRP A 319 -30.69 10.20 15.67
CA TRP A 319 -31.11 11.56 16.05
C TRP A 319 -32.51 11.90 15.54
N GLN A 320 -32.81 11.54 14.28
CA GLN A 320 -34.13 11.76 13.70
C GLN A 320 -35.20 10.98 14.44
N GLN A 321 -34.90 9.73 14.82
CA GLN A 321 -35.81 8.88 15.57
C GLN A 321 -36.04 9.40 16.99
N GLU A 322 -34.99 9.81 17.71
CA GLU A 322 -35.13 10.29 19.08
C GLU A 322 -35.84 11.65 19.13
N TRP A 323 -35.44 12.59 18.27
CA TRP A 323 -35.93 13.96 18.33
C TRP A 323 -37.15 14.22 17.44
N GLN A 324 -37.55 13.25 16.61
CA GLN A 324 -38.67 13.36 15.68
C GLN A 324 -38.54 14.59 14.76
N ARG A 325 -37.33 14.82 14.25
CA ARG A 325 -36.96 15.94 13.36
C ARG A 325 -36.35 15.42 12.07
N THR A 326 -36.54 16.19 10.99
CA THR A 326 -35.84 15.93 9.71
C THR A 326 -34.38 16.34 9.79
N PRO A 327 -33.48 15.86 8.90
CA PRO A 327 -32.07 16.28 8.88
C PRO A 327 -31.85 17.80 8.71
N ALA A 328 -32.83 18.51 8.16
CA ALA A 328 -32.76 19.97 7.97
C ALA A 328 -33.16 20.79 9.21
N GLN A 329 -33.77 20.16 10.22
CA GLN A 329 -34.26 20.76 11.45
C GLN A 329 -33.32 20.46 12.61
#